data_AF-A0A0S4M3M3-F1
#
_entry.id   AF-A0A0S4M3M3-F1
#
_cell.length_a   1.000
_cell.length_b   1.000
_cell.length_c   1.000
_cell.angle_alpha   90.00
_cell.angle_beta   90.00
_cell.angle_gamma   90.00
#
_symmetry.space_group_name_H-M   'P 1'
#
loop_
_entity.id
_entity.type
_entity.pdbx_description
1 polymer ?
#
loop_
_entity_poly.entity_id
_entity_poly.type
_entity_poly.pdbx_seq_one_letter_code
_entity_poly.pdbx_strand_id
1 'polypeptide(L)'
;MAKCADSNPPTTLTTVDPFEGNEYNDLRLMSESALSRASQVSEKASSFFTETMEHWDPDTFTANLQTATDDDVEGISHLPGFKVTPEGDVEYKSPMTSSAKALIFVGVLLALLLVAFLIFAILAYTGHIHIPGLDATMLCNIEKWAGVALCGFSVAYLLFASGFAAGQKSGRSDSESKAEALTSMKRCNLRKTASDQAKIMKKLVKAHTKVQVEVSTLASAAVNFSVMNKSDAIENAKSARESQEIKAHIDRLEAENKALKSRLTGAGKQLQDLLSSAGTKTKEELVGNLNDVRL
;
A
#
# COMPACT_ATOMS: atom_id res chain seq x y z
N MET A 1 2.63 95.05 8.33
CA MET A 1 1.40 94.73 7.58
C MET A 1 1.60 93.37 6.93
N ALA A 2 1.01 92.35 7.54
CA ALA A 2 1.12 90.95 7.14
C ALA A 2 0.08 90.64 6.05
N LYS A 3 0.50 89.96 5.00
CA LYS A 3 -0.40 89.26 4.06
C LYS A 3 0.08 87.81 3.98
N CYS A 4 -0.65 86.93 4.67
CA CYS A 4 -0.66 85.51 4.40
C CYS A 4 -1.30 85.27 3.03
N ALA A 5 -0.64 84.47 2.20
CA ALA A 5 -1.21 83.91 0.99
C ALA A 5 -1.12 82.38 1.11
N ASP A 6 -2.28 81.76 1.33
CA ASP A 6 -2.49 80.33 1.25
C ASP A 6 -2.31 79.86 -0.19
N SER A 7 -1.37 78.95 -0.42
CA SER A 7 -1.24 78.19 -1.66
C SER A 7 -1.44 76.71 -1.35
N ASN A 8 -2.67 76.22 -1.48
CA ASN A 8 -2.94 74.78 -1.51
C ASN A 8 -2.59 74.23 -2.91
N PRO A 9 -1.80 73.16 -3.03
CA PRO A 9 -1.56 72.48 -4.29
C PRO A 9 -2.79 71.66 -4.73
N PRO A 10 -2.93 71.38 -6.04
CA PRO A 10 -4.07 70.65 -6.58
C PRO A 10 -4.05 69.19 -6.10
N THR A 11 -5.15 68.77 -5.47
CA THR A 11 -5.40 67.37 -5.11
C THR A 11 -5.70 66.59 -6.38
N THR A 12 -4.70 65.87 -6.88
CA THR A 12 -4.88 64.86 -7.93
C THR A 12 -5.66 63.69 -7.34
N LEU A 13 -6.94 63.58 -7.70
CA LEU A 13 -7.76 62.40 -7.44
C LEU A 13 -7.28 61.27 -8.37
N THR A 14 -6.31 60.50 -7.91
CA THR A 14 -5.98 59.19 -8.50
C THR A 14 -7.14 58.25 -8.20
N THR A 15 -7.94 57.99 -9.23
CA THR A 15 -8.91 56.88 -9.23
C THR A 15 -8.10 55.60 -9.16
N VAL A 16 -7.99 55.04 -7.95
CA VAL A 16 -7.42 53.71 -7.73
C VAL A 16 -8.49 52.73 -8.14
N ASP A 17 -8.34 52.13 -9.32
CA ASP A 17 -9.13 50.97 -9.73
C ASP A 17 -8.90 49.85 -8.70
N PRO A 18 -9.95 49.39 -7.99
CA PRO A 18 -9.80 48.33 -7.02
C PRO A 18 -9.82 46.98 -7.76
N PHE A 19 -8.72 46.24 -7.63
CA PHE A 19 -8.65 44.78 -7.85
C PHE A 19 -8.80 44.28 -9.30
N GLU A 20 -7.89 44.65 -10.21
CA GLU A 20 -7.64 43.84 -11.40
C GLU A 20 -6.60 42.74 -11.13
N GLY A 21 -7.11 41.51 -10.97
CA GLY A 21 -6.82 40.48 -11.98
C GLY A 21 -5.60 39.56 -11.84
N ASN A 22 -4.79 39.61 -10.77
CA ASN A 22 -3.63 38.71 -10.67
C ASN A 22 -3.79 37.53 -9.68
N GLU A 23 -4.40 37.76 -8.52
CA GLU A 23 -4.52 36.71 -7.47
C GLU A 23 -5.46 35.55 -7.86
N TYR A 24 -6.54 35.83 -8.60
CA TYR A 24 -7.50 34.81 -9.03
C TYR A 24 -6.93 33.86 -10.10
N ASN A 25 -6.05 34.37 -10.98
CA ASN A 25 -5.39 33.53 -11.97
C ASN A 25 -4.38 32.58 -11.32
N ASP A 26 -3.68 33.04 -10.28
CA ASP A 26 -2.69 32.25 -9.57
C ASP A 26 -3.34 31.12 -8.74
N LEU A 27 -4.45 31.42 -8.06
CA LEU A 27 -5.26 30.41 -7.35
C LEU A 27 -5.83 29.34 -8.30
N ARG A 28 -6.29 29.77 -9.48
CA ARG A 28 -6.81 28.84 -10.48
C ARG A 28 -5.71 27.92 -11.04
N LEU A 29 -4.54 28.47 -11.39
CA LEU A 29 -3.38 27.70 -11.83
C LEU A 29 -2.88 26.73 -10.75
N MET A 30 -2.87 27.16 -9.48
CA MET A 30 -2.55 26.28 -8.35
C MET A 30 -3.57 25.15 -8.19
N SER A 31 -4.87 25.43 -8.39
CA SER A 31 -5.92 24.41 -8.29
C SER A 31 -5.86 23.39 -9.43
N GLU A 32 -5.63 23.82 -10.68
CA GLU A 32 -5.48 22.95 -11.84
C GLU A 32 -4.20 22.08 -11.72
N SER A 33 -3.10 22.66 -11.21
CA SER A 33 -1.87 21.93 -10.91
C SER A 33 -2.02 20.94 -9.75
N ALA A 34 -2.78 21.26 -8.71
CA ALA A 34 -3.09 20.35 -7.61
C ALA A 34 -3.97 19.18 -8.08
N LEU A 35 -4.99 19.45 -8.90
CA LEU A 35 -5.86 18.40 -9.47
C LEU A 35 -5.08 17.48 -10.41
N SER A 36 -4.22 18.04 -11.27
CA SER A 36 -3.37 17.28 -12.17
C SER A 36 -2.41 16.35 -11.41
N ARG A 37 -1.77 16.86 -10.34
CA ARG A 37 -0.92 16.04 -9.47
C ARG A 37 -1.71 14.97 -8.72
N ALA A 38 -2.89 15.28 -8.20
CA ALA A 38 -3.74 14.31 -7.53
C ALA A 38 -4.20 13.20 -8.49
N SER A 39 -4.55 13.56 -9.72
CA SER A 39 -4.90 12.61 -10.78
C SER A 39 -3.72 11.71 -11.14
N GLN A 40 -2.52 12.27 -11.34
CA GLN A 40 -1.31 11.48 -11.60
C GLN A 40 -0.96 10.54 -10.44
N VAL A 41 -1.10 10.99 -9.19
CA VAL A 41 -0.85 10.13 -8.02
C VAL A 41 -1.90 9.03 -7.93
N SER A 42 -3.17 9.34 -8.18
CA SER A 42 -4.25 8.34 -8.21
C SER A 42 -4.07 7.33 -9.33
N GLU A 43 -3.70 7.77 -10.53
CA GLU A 43 -3.45 6.91 -11.68
C GLU A 43 -2.22 6.03 -11.45
N LYS A 44 -1.15 6.58 -10.88
CA LYS A 44 0.07 5.84 -10.55
C LYS A 44 -0.12 4.87 -9.38
N ALA A 45 -0.96 5.23 -8.39
CA ALA A 45 -1.33 4.32 -7.30
C ALA A 45 -2.25 3.21 -7.82
N SER A 46 -3.24 3.55 -8.64
CA SER A 46 -4.11 2.58 -9.29
C SER A 46 -3.31 1.64 -10.18
N SER A 47 -2.40 2.16 -11.02
CA SER A 47 -1.55 1.32 -11.85
C SER A 47 -0.67 0.42 -10.99
N PHE A 48 -0.10 0.92 -9.89
CA PHE A 48 0.69 0.08 -8.98
C PHE A 48 -0.13 -1.08 -8.40
N PHE A 49 -1.38 -0.85 -7.98
CA PHE A 49 -2.22 -1.92 -7.44
C PHE A 49 -2.79 -2.84 -8.52
N THR A 50 -3.15 -2.31 -9.68
CA THR A 50 -3.76 -3.09 -10.78
C THR A 50 -2.69 -3.89 -11.49
N GLU A 51 -1.58 -3.26 -11.89
CA GLU A 51 -0.45 -3.91 -12.57
C GLU A 51 0.26 -4.94 -11.67
N THR A 52 0.32 -4.72 -10.35
CA THR A 52 0.92 -5.70 -9.42
C THR A 52 -0.06 -6.81 -9.00
N MET A 53 -1.39 -6.58 -8.97
CA MET A 53 -2.37 -7.63 -8.61
C MET A 53 -2.96 -8.39 -9.80
N GLU A 54 -3.01 -7.81 -11.00
CA GLU A 54 -3.60 -8.43 -12.19
C GLU A 54 -2.68 -9.52 -12.80
N HIS A 55 -1.42 -9.59 -12.37
CA HIS A 55 -0.50 -10.70 -12.61
C HIS A 55 -0.28 -11.60 -11.38
N TRP A 56 -0.95 -11.33 -10.25
CA TRP A 56 -0.98 -12.25 -9.12
C TRP A 56 -2.05 -13.31 -9.36
N ASP A 57 -1.73 -14.17 -10.32
CA ASP A 57 -2.43 -15.44 -10.48
C ASP A 57 -2.33 -16.21 -9.15
N PRO A 58 -3.48 -16.51 -8.49
CA PRO A 58 -3.50 -17.30 -7.27
C PRO A 58 -2.76 -18.64 -7.43
N ASP A 59 -2.77 -19.19 -8.65
CA ASP A 59 -2.07 -20.42 -9.00
C ASP A 59 -0.55 -20.20 -9.03
N THR A 60 -0.07 -19.01 -9.42
CA THR A 60 1.34 -18.64 -9.36
C THR A 60 1.82 -18.39 -7.92
N PHE A 61 0.99 -17.80 -7.04
CA PHE A 61 1.34 -17.65 -5.62
C PHE A 61 1.37 -19.00 -4.89
N THR A 62 0.39 -19.87 -5.16
CA THR A 62 0.39 -21.23 -4.62
C THR A 62 1.50 -22.08 -5.20
N ALA A 63 1.81 -21.96 -6.50
CA ALA A 63 2.97 -22.60 -7.11
C ALA A 63 4.29 -22.10 -6.50
N ASN A 64 4.46 -20.81 -6.22
CA ASN A 64 5.66 -20.29 -5.55
C ASN A 64 5.77 -20.75 -4.09
N LEU A 65 4.64 -20.87 -3.39
CA LEU A 65 4.60 -21.48 -2.05
C LEU A 65 4.95 -22.96 -2.10
N GLN A 66 4.43 -23.70 -3.09
CA GLN A 66 4.78 -25.10 -3.32
C GLN A 66 6.25 -25.24 -3.67
N THR A 67 6.77 -24.44 -4.58
CA THR A 67 8.19 -24.46 -4.98
C THR A 67 9.11 -24.13 -3.80
N ALA A 68 8.76 -23.14 -2.98
CA ALA A 68 9.52 -22.83 -1.77
C ALA A 68 9.42 -23.94 -0.71
N THR A 69 8.27 -24.61 -0.63
CA THR A 69 8.09 -25.77 0.25
C THR A 69 8.86 -26.99 -0.27
N ASP A 70 8.89 -27.20 -1.59
CA ASP A 70 9.60 -28.28 -2.26
C ASP A 70 11.12 -28.07 -2.16
N ASP A 71 11.62 -26.84 -2.33
CA ASP A 71 13.02 -26.46 -2.09
C ASP A 71 13.42 -26.69 -0.63
N ASP A 72 12.56 -26.32 0.32
CA ASP A 72 12.78 -26.62 1.74
C ASP A 72 12.76 -28.14 1.98
N VAL A 73 11.82 -28.89 1.40
CA VAL A 73 11.74 -30.37 1.53
C VAL A 73 12.95 -31.06 0.91
N GLU A 74 13.42 -30.63 -0.25
CA GLU A 74 14.64 -31.11 -0.90
C GLU A 74 15.87 -30.74 -0.05
N GLY A 75 15.88 -29.55 0.54
CA GLY A 75 16.85 -29.09 1.52
C GLY A 75 16.86 -29.90 2.84
N ILE A 76 15.80 -30.65 3.16
CA ILE A 76 15.79 -31.54 4.34
C ILE A 76 16.02 -33.00 3.93
N SER A 77 15.82 -33.35 2.66
CA SER A 77 15.91 -34.72 2.13
C SER A 77 17.30 -35.37 2.29
N HIS A 78 18.35 -34.56 2.31
CA HIS A 78 19.73 -35.03 2.49
C HIS A 78 20.10 -35.28 3.96
N LEU A 79 19.24 -34.91 4.91
CA LEU A 79 19.50 -35.16 6.33
C LEU A 79 19.25 -36.64 6.66
N PRO A 80 20.19 -37.31 7.35
CA PRO A 80 20.07 -38.73 7.66
C PRO A 80 18.86 -38.98 8.58
N GLY A 81 17.87 -39.71 8.07
CA GLY A 81 16.66 -40.10 8.80
C GLY A 81 15.36 -39.56 8.21
N PHE A 82 15.42 -38.62 7.27
CA PHE A 82 14.23 -38.16 6.56
C PHE A 82 14.01 -39.01 5.31
N LYS A 83 12.81 -39.56 5.14
CA LYS A 83 12.37 -40.19 3.90
C LYS A 83 11.11 -39.48 3.42
N VAL A 84 11.17 -38.97 2.20
CA VAL A 84 9.99 -38.49 1.50
C VAL A 84 9.30 -39.71 0.89
N THR A 85 8.05 -39.94 1.25
CA THR A 85 7.21 -40.97 0.64
C THR A 85 6.78 -40.53 -0.77
N PRO A 86 6.46 -41.47 -1.68
CA PRO A 86 5.97 -41.12 -3.01
C PRO A 86 4.66 -40.32 -3.00
N GLU A 87 3.92 -40.30 -1.90
CA GLU A 87 2.74 -39.44 -1.71
C GLU A 87 3.07 -37.99 -1.30
N GLY A 88 4.34 -37.67 -1.04
CA GLY A 88 4.79 -36.33 -0.62
C GLY A 88 4.87 -36.13 0.90
N ASP A 89 4.55 -37.14 1.71
CA ASP A 89 4.69 -37.05 3.16
C ASP A 89 6.14 -37.26 3.60
N VAL A 90 6.62 -36.41 4.50
CA VAL A 90 7.97 -36.49 5.09
C VAL A 90 7.92 -37.36 6.35
N GLU A 91 8.38 -38.61 6.25
CA GLU A 91 8.50 -39.52 7.39
C GLU A 91 9.91 -39.43 8.00
N TYR A 92 9.99 -39.01 9.26
CA TYR A 92 11.25 -39.05 10.01
C TYR A 92 11.45 -40.42 10.66
N LYS A 93 12.30 -41.23 10.03
CA LYS A 93 12.79 -42.48 10.60
C LYS A 93 14.15 -42.24 11.25
N SER A 94 14.14 -42.00 12.56
CA SER A 94 15.37 -41.83 13.34
C SER A 94 16.39 -42.92 13.00
N PRO A 95 17.56 -42.57 12.46
CA PRO A 95 18.54 -43.56 12.05
C PRO A 95 18.96 -44.35 13.27
N MET A 96 18.91 -45.68 13.15
CA MET A 96 19.29 -46.59 14.22
C MET A 96 20.71 -46.25 14.68
N THR A 97 20.83 -45.81 15.95
CA THR A 97 22.09 -45.28 16.48
C THR A 97 23.19 -46.32 16.34
N SER A 98 24.43 -45.88 16.06
CA SER A 98 25.59 -46.79 15.95
C SER A 98 25.77 -47.66 17.20
N SER A 99 25.37 -47.15 18.38
CA SER A 99 25.33 -47.91 19.63
C SER A 99 24.36 -49.09 19.59
N ALA A 100 23.16 -48.94 19.02
CA ALA A 100 22.19 -50.04 18.89
C ALA A 100 22.69 -51.12 17.93
N LYS A 101 23.35 -50.73 16.83
CA LYS A 101 23.97 -51.67 15.90
C LYS A 101 25.10 -52.47 16.56
N ALA A 102 25.96 -51.81 17.34
CA ALA A 102 27.03 -52.46 18.09
C ALA A 102 26.47 -53.44 19.13
N LEU A 103 25.39 -53.08 19.84
CA LEU A 103 24.72 -53.95 20.80
C LEU A 103 24.21 -55.23 20.16
N ILE A 104 23.55 -55.14 19.00
CA ILE A 104 23.09 -56.32 18.25
C ILE A 104 24.27 -57.20 17.84
N PHE A 105 25.35 -56.60 17.33
CA PHE A 105 26.55 -57.35 16.95
C PHE A 105 27.17 -58.11 18.14
N VAL A 106 27.30 -57.46 19.30
CA VAL A 106 27.79 -58.09 20.53
C VAL A 106 26.87 -59.22 20.98
N GLY A 107 25.54 -59.02 20.89
CA GLY A 107 24.57 -60.06 21.21
C GLY A 107 24.68 -61.30 20.32
N VAL A 108 24.86 -61.10 19.01
CA VAL A 108 25.08 -62.20 18.05
C VAL A 108 26.39 -62.92 18.34
N LEU A 109 27.47 -62.19 18.63
CA LEU A 109 28.76 -62.77 18.98
C LEU A 109 28.69 -63.60 20.27
N LEU A 110 27.98 -63.11 21.28
CA LEU A 110 27.77 -63.81 22.55
C LEU A 110 26.96 -65.10 22.36
N ALA A 111 25.93 -65.08 21.51
CA ALA A 111 25.15 -66.27 21.17
C ALA A 111 26.00 -67.34 20.46
N LEU A 112 26.87 -66.93 19.54
CA LEU A 112 27.82 -67.84 18.87
C LEU A 112 28.82 -68.46 19.86
N LEU A 113 29.35 -67.67 20.79
CA LEU A 113 30.24 -68.16 21.85
C LEU A 113 29.54 -69.18 22.77
N LEU A 114 28.28 -68.95 23.12
CA LEU A 114 27.47 -69.91 23.90
C LEU A 114 27.32 -71.25 23.17
N VAL A 115 26.99 -71.23 21.88
CA VAL A 115 26.85 -72.44 21.08
C VAL A 115 28.18 -73.17 20.94
N ALA A 116 29.27 -72.46 20.67
CA ALA A 116 30.60 -73.04 20.57
C ALA A 116 31.05 -73.68 21.90
N PHE A 117 30.80 -73.01 23.03
CA PHE A 117 31.09 -73.56 24.36
C PHE A 117 30.27 -74.81 24.64
N LEU A 118 28.99 -74.83 24.28
CA LEU A 118 28.11 -75.98 24.50
C LEU A 118 28.53 -77.19 23.66
N ILE A 119 28.93 -76.97 22.40
CA ILE A 119 29.52 -78.02 21.55
C ILE A 119 30.83 -78.53 22.16
N PHE A 120 31.69 -77.63 22.63
CA PHE A 120 32.96 -77.99 23.28
C PHE A 120 32.74 -78.82 24.55
N ALA A 121 31.80 -78.42 25.41
CA ALA A 121 31.42 -79.17 26.61
C ALA A 121 30.95 -80.60 26.29
N ILE A 122 30.10 -80.76 25.26
CA ILE A 122 29.63 -82.08 24.81
C ILE A 122 30.79 -82.93 24.28
N LEU A 123 31.67 -82.34 23.47
CA LEU A 123 32.85 -83.04 22.92
C LEU A 123 33.87 -83.44 23.99
N ALA A 124 34.04 -82.60 25.01
CA ALA A 124 34.88 -82.89 26.17
C ALA A 124 34.28 -84.02 27.02
N TYR A 125 32.97 -83.96 27.29
CA TYR A 125 32.26 -84.99 28.07
C TYR A 125 32.26 -86.36 27.38
N THR A 126 32.12 -86.39 26.05
CA THR A 126 32.18 -87.63 25.25
C THR A 126 33.60 -88.17 25.09
N GLY A 127 34.63 -87.45 25.53
CA GLY A 127 36.03 -87.87 25.45
C GLY A 127 36.60 -87.83 24.04
N HIS A 128 35.94 -87.17 23.09
CA HIS A 128 36.44 -87.04 21.72
C HIS A 128 37.60 -86.05 21.59
N ILE A 129 37.71 -85.09 22.51
CA ILE A 129 38.82 -84.14 22.55
C ILE A 129 39.82 -84.61 23.60
N HIS A 130 40.91 -85.24 23.15
CA HIS A 130 42.05 -85.54 24.01
C HIS A 130 43.17 -84.55 23.70
N ILE A 131 43.37 -83.56 24.58
CA ILE A 131 44.50 -82.62 24.47
C ILE A 131 45.67 -83.26 25.22
N PRO A 132 46.72 -83.76 24.55
CA PRO A 132 47.87 -84.34 25.23
C PRO A 132 48.56 -83.28 26.10
N GLY A 133 48.76 -83.60 27.37
CA GLY A 133 49.37 -82.70 28.36
C GLY A 133 48.40 -81.97 29.29
N LEU A 134 47.08 -82.09 29.10
CA LEU A 134 46.08 -81.65 30.07
C LEU A 134 45.46 -82.86 30.79
N ASP A 135 45.51 -82.86 32.12
CA ASP A 135 44.78 -83.84 32.92
C ASP A 135 43.26 -83.56 32.85
N ALA A 136 42.46 -84.62 32.89
CA ALA A 136 41.00 -84.55 32.84
C ALA A 136 40.44 -83.69 33.99
N THR A 137 41.10 -83.71 35.15
CA THR A 137 40.74 -82.84 36.28
C THR A 137 40.96 -81.36 35.99
N MET A 138 42.04 -81.01 35.29
CA MET A 138 42.30 -79.63 34.87
C MET A 138 41.28 -79.17 33.82
N LEU A 139 40.97 -80.02 32.84
CA LEU A 139 39.99 -79.70 31.80
C LEU A 139 38.59 -79.46 32.41
N CYS A 140 38.18 -80.32 33.35
CA CYS A 140 36.93 -80.16 34.09
C CYS A 140 36.88 -78.85 34.92
N ASN A 141 38.00 -78.47 35.53
CA ASN A 141 38.08 -77.20 36.27
C ASN A 141 37.99 -75.99 35.33
N ILE A 142 38.69 -76.03 34.19
CA ILE A 142 38.63 -74.96 33.18
C ILE A 142 37.21 -74.82 32.63
N GLU A 143 36.56 -75.94 32.30
CA GLU A 143 35.17 -75.95 31.82
C GLU A 143 34.20 -75.34 32.83
N LYS A 144 34.35 -75.69 34.12
CA LYS A 144 33.54 -75.10 35.19
C LYS A 144 33.73 -73.58 35.29
N TRP A 145 34.98 -73.11 35.31
CA TRP A 145 35.25 -71.68 35.43
C TRP A 145 34.84 -70.90 34.17
N ALA A 146 35.07 -71.46 32.99
CA ALA A 146 34.63 -70.88 31.72
C ALA A 146 33.10 -70.81 31.64
N GLY A 147 32.40 -71.86 32.06
CA GLY A 147 30.94 -71.88 32.13
C GLY A 147 30.39 -70.84 33.10
N VAL A 148 30.98 -70.72 34.30
CA VAL A 148 30.59 -69.69 35.28
C VAL A 148 30.82 -68.28 34.72
N ALA A 149 31.97 -68.03 34.09
CA ALA A 149 32.27 -66.75 33.47
C ALA A 149 31.29 -66.41 32.34
N LEU A 150 31.00 -67.37 31.46
CA LEU A 150 30.10 -67.22 30.33
C LEU A 150 28.66 -66.94 30.80
N CYS A 151 28.18 -67.65 31.82
CA CYS A 151 26.91 -67.37 32.47
C CYS A 151 26.90 -65.96 33.07
N GLY A 152 27.95 -65.55 33.77
CA GLY A 152 28.09 -64.20 34.32
C GLY A 152 28.00 -63.10 33.25
N PHE A 153 28.75 -63.25 32.15
CA PHE A 153 28.70 -62.33 31.01
C PHE A 153 27.32 -62.29 30.36
N SER A 154 26.64 -63.44 30.23
CA SER A 154 25.29 -63.48 29.65
C SER A 154 24.26 -62.75 30.49
N VAL A 155 24.29 -62.89 31.82
CA VAL A 155 23.40 -62.16 32.73
C VAL A 155 23.70 -60.67 32.69
N ALA A 156 24.99 -60.28 32.73
CA ALA A 156 25.38 -58.88 32.64
C ALA A 156 24.93 -58.24 31.32
N TYR A 157 25.07 -58.96 30.20
CA TYR A 157 24.60 -58.51 28.89
C TYR A 157 23.08 -58.36 28.84
N LEU A 158 22.31 -59.31 29.39
CA LEU A 158 20.85 -59.20 29.46
C LEU A 158 20.41 -57.99 30.30
N LEU A 159 21.05 -57.76 31.44
CA LEU A 159 20.80 -56.57 32.28
C LEU A 159 21.14 -55.28 31.53
N PHE A 160 22.28 -55.24 30.82
CA PHE A 160 22.65 -54.10 30.01
C PHE A 160 21.68 -53.86 28.83
N ALA A 161 21.30 -54.91 28.10
CA ALA A 161 20.39 -54.83 26.97
C ALA A 161 18.97 -54.41 27.39
N SER A 162 18.47 -54.94 28.52
CA SER A 162 17.18 -54.52 29.10
C SER A 162 17.22 -53.08 29.60
N GLY A 163 18.31 -52.65 30.25
CA GLY A 163 18.54 -51.25 30.62
C GLY A 163 18.58 -50.32 29.41
N PHE A 164 19.24 -50.76 28.32
CA PHE A 164 19.28 -50.01 27.06
C PHE A 164 17.91 -49.92 26.40
N ALA A 165 17.13 -51.01 26.36
CA ALA A 165 15.78 -51.02 25.83
C ALA A 165 14.82 -50.14 26.65
N ALA A 166 14.92 -50.19 27.98
CA ALA A 166 14.19 -49.29 28.88
C ALA A 166 14.58 -47.82 28.67
N GLY A 167 15.88 -47.55 28.49
CA GLY A 167 16.42 -46.23 28.19
C GLY A 167 15.95 -45.67 26.84
N GLN A 168 15.90 -46.50 25.79
CA GLN A 168 15.33 -46.09 24.50
C GLN A 168 13.84 -45.78 24.59
N LYS A 169 13.07 -46.56 25.35
CA LYS A 169 11.63 -46.29 25.55
C LYS A 169 11.39 -45.00 26.33
N SER A 170 12.24 -44.70 27.31
CA SER A 170 12.21 -43.45 28.09
C SER A 170 12.68 -42.24 27.27
N GLY A 171 13.70 -42.40 26.42
CA GLY A 171 14.17 -41.33 25.53
C GLY A 171 13.20 -41.00 24.40
N ARG A 172 12.39 -41.97 23.94
CA ARG A 172 11.41 -41.79 22.87
C ARG A 172 10.26 -40.86 23.30
N SER A 173 9.76 -41.00 24.54
CA SER A 173 8.77 -40.05 25.09
C SER A 173 9.31 -38.64 25.24
N ASP A 174 10.62 -38.49 25.45
CA ASP A 174 11.26 -37.19 25.59
C ASP A 174 11.55 -36.53 24.24
N SER A 175 11.81 -37.32 23.19
CA SER A 175 11.95 -36.80 21.81
C SER A 175 10.61 -36.41 21.19
N GLU A 176 9.56 -37.17 21.47
CA GLU A 176 8.21 -36.91 20.99
C GLU A 176 7.60 -35.72 21.76
N SER A 177 7.78 -35.65 23.08
CA SER A 177 7.37 -34.48 23.87
C SER A 177 8.20 -33.24 23.54
N LYS A 178 9.49 -33.36 23.21
CA LYS A 178 10.30 -32.22 22.71
C LYS A 178 9.88 -31.79 21.33
N ALA A 179 9.52 -32.72 20.45
CA ALA A 179 8.95 -32.41 19.14
C ALA A 179 7.58 -31.73 19.27
N GLU A 180 6.71 -32.20 20.17
CA GLU A 180 5.44 -31.55 20.53
C GLU A 180 5.64 -30.18 21.19
N ALA A 181 6.65 -30.02 22.05
CA ALA A 181 6.99 -28.75 22.68
C ALA A 181 7.55 -27.75 21.65
N LEU A 182 8.42 -28.19 20.74
CA LEU A 182 8.94 -27.36 19.65
C LEU A 182 7.84 -26.98 18.66
N THR A 183 6.97 -27.92 18.27
CA THR A 183 5.85 -27.64 17.38
C THR A 183 4.81 -26.74 18.04
N SER A 184 4.50 -26.91 19.33
CA SER A 184 3.61 -26.00 20.07
C SER A 184 4.21 -24.60 20.23
N MET A 185 5.51 -24.49 20.49
CA MET A 185 6.22 -23.21 20.56
C MET A 185 6.24 -22.49 19.20
N LYS A 186 6.53 -23.22 18.11
CA LYS A 186 6.47 -22.69 16.73
C LYS A 186 5.05 -22.28 16.34
N ARG A 187 4.02 -23.06 16.71
CA ARG A 187 2.60 -22.68 16.54
C ARG A 187 2.25 -21.42 17.32
N CYS A 188 2.76 -21.25 18.54
CA CYS A 188 2.55 -20.04 19.34
C CYS A 188 3.18 -18.81 18.66
N ASN A 189 4.40 -18.93 18.15
CA ASN A 189 5.06 -17.86 17.40
C ASN A 189 4.31 -17.52 16.11
N LEU A 190 3.88 -18.51 15.33
CA LEU A 190 3.03 -18.30 14.15
C LEU A 190 1.73 -17.58 14.51
N ARG A 191 1.07 -17.98 15.60
CA ARG A 191 -0.17 -17.33 16.07
C ARG A 191 0.07 -15.89 16.51
N LYS A 192 1.21 -15.60 17.14
CA LYS A 192 1.62 -14.24 17.51
C LYS A 192 1.88 -13.39 16.26
N THR A 193 2.65 -13.90 15.30
CA THR A 193 2.92 -13.21 14.03
C THR A 193 1.64 -12.96 13.25
N ALA A 194 0.74 -13.94 13.15
CA ALA A 194 -0.57 -13.78 12.50
C ALA A 194 -1.45 -12.73 13.21
N SER A 195 -1.43 -12.69 14.55
CA SER A 195 -2.13 -11.67 15.34
C SER A 195 -1.57 -10.27 15.08
N ASP A 196 -0.24 -10.13 15.03
CA ASP A 196 0.40 -8.84 14.76
C ASP A 196 0.16 -8.39 13.31
N GLN A 197 0.19 -9.31 12.35
CA GLN A 197 -0.20 -9.04 10.96
C GLN A 197 -1.67 -8.59 10.84
N ALA A 198 -2.60 -9.24 11.56
CA ALA A 198 -4.00 -8.83 11.60
C ALA A 198 -4.17 -7.41 12.19
N LYS A 199 -3.40 -7.04 13.21
CA LYS A 199 -3.40 -5.67 13.76
C LYS A 199 -2.86 -4.65 12.75
N ILE A 200 -1.78 -4.98 12.05
CA ILE A 200 -1.22 -4.12 10.99
C ILE A 200 -2.25 -3.94 9.88
N MET A 201 -2.89 -5.02 9.43
CA MET A 201 -3.89 -4.95 8.36
C MET A 201 -5.11 -4.13 8.77
N LYS A 202 -5.56 -4.25 10.02
CA LYS A 202 -6.63 -3.40 10.57
C LYS A 202 -6.25 -1.91 10.58
N LYS A 203 -5.00 -1.58 10.91
CA LYS A 203 -4.49 -0.19 10.85
C LYS A 203 -4.43 0.31 9.40
N LEU A 204 -3.97 -0.54 8.47
CA LEU A 204 -3.89 -0.22 7.05
C LEU A 204 -5.28 0.06 6.46
N VAL A 205 -6.27 -0.80 6.74
CA VAL A 205 -7.66 -0.59 6.33
C VAL A 205 -8.21 0.72 6.88
N LYS A 206 -7.97 1.03 8.16
CA LYS A 206 -8.42 2.30 8.76
C LYS A 206 -7.77 3.52 8.09
N ALA A 207 -6.48 3.44 7.74
CA ALA A 207 -5.78 4.50 7.02
C ALA A 207 -6.35 4.66 5.60
N HIS A 208 -6.56 3.55 4.89
CA HIS A 208 -7.16 3.54 3.56
C HIS A 208 -8.56 4.16 3.56
N THR A 209 -9.43 3.79 4.50
CA THR A 209 -10.77 4.39 4.62
C THR A 209 -10.70 5.89 4.89
N LYS A 210 -9.77 6.36 5.72
CA LYS A 210 -9.58 7.81 5.94
C LYS A 210 -9.17 8.53 4.65
N VAL A 211 -8.18 8.00 3.94
CA VAL A 211 -7.74 8.57 2.66
C VAL A 211 -8.90 8.61 1.67
N GLN A 212 -9.71 7.54 1.60
CA GLN A 212 -10.87 7.49 0.71
C GLN A 212 -11.93 8.55 1.05
N VAL A 213 -12.18 8.80 2.35
CA VAL A 213 -13.09 9.87 2.79
C VAL A 213 -12.54 11.25 2.41
N GLU A 214 -11.26 11.51 2.65
CA GLU A 214 -10.62 12.79 2.28
C GLU A 214 -10.65 13.02 0.77
N VAL A 215 -10.36 11.98 -0.03
CA VAL A 215 -10.46 12.03 -1.50
C VAL A 215 -11.90 12.33 -1.95
N SER A 216 -12.90 11.70 -1.35
CA SER A 216 -14.31 11.98 -1.66
C SER A 216 -14.75 13.39 -1.26
N THR A 217 -14.21 13.91 -0.15
CA THR A 217 -14.46 15.27 0.32
C THR A 217 -13.80 16.28 -0.61
N LEU A 218 -12.57 16.04 -1.04
CA LEU A 218 -11.88 16.86 -2.01
C LEU A 218 -12.59 16.86 -3.36
N ALA A 219 -13.03 15.70 -3.84
CA ALA A 219 -13.78 15.58 -5.08
C ALA A 219 -15.11 16.37 -5.03
N SER A 220 -15.85 16.28 -3.92
CA SER A 220 -17.09 17.06 -3.75
C SER A 220 -16.83 18.56 -3.63
N ALA A 221 -15.77 18.98 -2.94
CA ALA A 221 -15.35 20.38 -2.88
C ALA A 221 -14.95 20.92 -4.27
N ALA A 222 -14.21 20.14 -5.07
CA ALA A 222 -13.84 20.52 -6.43
C ALA A 222 -15.07 20.68 -7.34
N VAL A 223 -16.06 19.79 -7.23
CA VAL A 223 -17.34 19.92 -7.95
C VAL A 223 -18.08 21.19 -7.52
N ASN A 224 -18.18 21.45 -6.21
CA ASN A 224 -18.82 22.66 -5.70
C ASN A 224 -18.12 23.93 -6.20
N PHE A 225 -16.78 23.96 -6.20
CA PHE A 225 -16.01 25.08 -6.73
C PHE A 225 -16.24 25.29 -8.24
N SER A 226 -16.31 24.20 -9.02
CA SER A 226 -16.66 24.29 -10.44
C SER A 226 -18.08 24.82 -10.66
N VAL A 227 -19.03 24.48 -9.80
CA VAL A 227 -20.42 24.98 -9.88
C VAL A 227 -20.48 26.47 -9.52
N MET A 228 -19.80 26.88 -8.44
CA MET A 228 -19.74 28.30 -8.04
C MET A 228 -19.08 29.16 -9.12
N ASN A 229 -17.93 28.73 -9.66
CA ASN A 229 -17.27 29.45 -10.75
C ASN A 229 -18.14 29.57 -12.01
N LYS A 230 -18.96 28.54 -12.33
CA LYS A 230 -19.93 28.63 -13.42
C LYS A 230 -21.05 29.62 -13.11
N SER A 231 -21.54 29.65 -11.87
CA SER A 231 -22.54 30.63 -11.42
C SER A 231 -22.02 32.06 -11.56
N ASP A 232 -20.81 32.33 -11.07
CA ASP A 232 -20.19 33.64 -11.14
C ASP A 232 -19.93 34.06 -12.60
N ALA A 233 -19.51 33.12 -13.45
CA ALA A 233 -19.35 33.38 -14.89
C ALA A 233 -20.69 33.73 -15.57
N ILE A 234 -21.78 33.06 -15.18
CA ILE A 234 -23.13 33.36 -15.69
C ILE A 234 -23.60 34.73 -15.21
N GLU A 235 -23.40 35.06 -13.94
CA GLU A 235 -23.79 36.35 -13.35
C GLU A 235 -23.00 37.50 -13.97
N ASN A 236 -21.69 37.34 -14.14
CA ASN A 236 -20.84 38.32 -14.83
C ASN A 236 -21.25 38.50 -16.29
N ALA A 237 -21.57 37.42 -17.00
CA ALA A 237 -22.06 37.49 -18.38
C ALA A 237 -23.41 38.20 -18.47
N LYS A 238 -24.29 38.01 -17.48
CA LYS A 238 -25.58 38.71 -17.39
C LYS A 238 -25.38 40.21 -17.14
N SER A 239 -24.54 40.57 -16.16
CA SER A 239 -24.22 41.97 -15.86
C SER A 239 -23.57 42.69 -17.06
N ALA A 240 -22.68 42.01 -17.79
CA ALA A 240 -22.07 42.55 -19.00
C ALA A 240 -23.11 42.83 -20.10
N ARG A 241 -24.11 41.96 -20.29
CA ARG A 241 -25.22 42.18 -21.23
C ARG A 241 -26.08 43.37 -20.81
N GLU A 242 -26.46 43.45 -19.54
CA GLU A 242 -27.25 44.56 -19.01
C GLU A 242 -26.51 45.90 -19.17
N SER A 243 -25.21 45.92 -18.89
CA SER A 243 -24.35 47.09 -19.11
C SER A 243 -24.27 47.48 -20.59
N GLN A 244 -24.17 46.51 -21.51
CA GLN A 244 -24.18 46.75 -22.95
C GLN A 244 -25.53 47.30 -23.43
N GLU A 245 -26.65 46.80 -22.91
CA GLU A 245 -28.00 47.31 -23.21
C GLU A 245 -28.18 48.75 -22.72
N ILE A 246 -27.75 49.04 -21.49
CA ILE A 246 -27.78 50.40 -20.94
C ILE A 246 -26.94 51.34 -21.79
N LYS A 247 -25.73 50.92 -22.18
CA LYS A 247 -24.85 51.72 -23.05
C LYS A 247 -25.49 51.99 -24.40
N ALA A 248 -26.07 50.97 -25.05
CA ALA A 248 -26.77 51.14 -26.32
C ALA A 248 -27.99 52.09 -26.18
N HIS A 249 -28.68 52.06 -25.04
CA HIS A 249 -29.77 52.98 -24.77
C HIS A 249 -29.29 54.42 -24.59
N ILE A 250 -28.17 54.63 -23.88
CA ILE A 250 -27.53 55.95 -23.72
C ILE A 250 -27.11 56.49 -25.09
N ASP A 251 -26.41 55.71 -25.91
CA ASP A 251 -25.96 56.11 -27.24
C ASP A 251 -27.14 56.53 -28.13
N ARG A 252 -28.26 55.82 -28.04
CA ARG A 252 -29.50 56.18 -28.74
C ARG A 252 -30.08 57.51 -28.25
N LEU A 253 -30.16 57.71 -26.93
CA LEU A 253 -30.66 58.97 -26.35
C LEU A 253 -29.75 60.15 -26.70
N GLU A 254 -28.44 59.95 -26.76
CA GLU A 254 -27.49 60.97 -27.21
C GLU A 254 -27.70 61.33 -28.68
N ALA A 255 -27.91 60.34 -29.55
CA ALA A 255 -28.21 60.56 -30.97
C ALA A 255 -29.53 61.34 -31.16
N GLU A 256 -30.58 60.96 -30.42
CA GLU A 256 -31.87 61.66 -30.42
C GLU A 256 -31.73 63.10 -29.90
N ASN A 257 -31.00 63.33 -28.81
CA ASN A 257 -30.71 64.67 -28.29
C ASN A 257 -29.94 65.53 -29.29
N LYS A 258 -28.94 64.95 -29.99
CA LYS A 258 -28.20 65.64 -31.04
C LYS A 258 -29.09 66.04 -32.21
N ALA A 259 -30.00 65.14 -32.63
CA ALA A 259 -30.98 65.43 -33.66
C ALA A 259 -31.95 66.55 -33.23
N LEU A 260 -32.49 66.48 -32.01
CA LEU A 260 -33.35 67.52 -31.44
C LEU A 260 -32.64 68.87 -31.36
N LYS A 261 -31.39 68.91 -30.91
CA LYS A 261 -30.57 70.12 -30.87
C LYS A 261 -30.38 70.73 -32.26
N SER A 262 -30.15 69.90 -33.29
CA SER A 262 -30.04 70.37 -34.67
C SER A 262 -31.36 70.94 -35.23
N ARG A 263 -32.50 70.34 -34.86
CA ARG A 263 -33.83 70.85 -35.22
C ARG A 263 -34.13 72.17 -34.53
N LEU A 264 -33.78 72.29 -33.25
CA LEU A 264 -33.95 73.51 -32.46
C LEU A 264 -33.09 74.66 -33.01
N THR A 265 -31.82 74.41 -33.34
CA THR A 265 -30.97 75.44 -33.96
C THR A 265 -31.44 75.82 -35.36
N GLY A 266 -31.94 74.85 -36.14
CA GLY A 266 -32.58 75.11 -37.43
C GLY A 266 -33.82 76.00 -37.31
N ALA A 267 -34.74 75.68 -36.39
CA ALA A 267 -35.92 76.49 -36.11
C ALA A 267 -35.54 77.88 -35.59
N GLY A 268 -34.51 77.98 -34.74
CA GLY A 268 -33.98 79.25 -34.26
C GLY A 268 -33.47 80.15 -35.40
N LYS A 269 -32.74 79.58 -36.37
CA LYS A 269 -32.33 80.30 -37.59
C LYS A 269 -33.53 80.76 -38.42
N GLN A 270 -34.51 79.88 -38.65
CA GLN A 270 -35.73 80.24 -39.39
C GLN A 270 -36.49 81.40 -38.72
N LEU A 271 -36.62 81.37 -37.39
CA LEU A 271 -37.24 82.47 -36.64
C LEU A 271 -36.42 83.76 -36.76
N GLN A 272 -35.09 83.68 -36.68
CA GLN A 272 -34.21 84.83 -36.85
C GLN A 272 -34.31 85.43 -38.26
N ASP A 273 -34.32 84.59 -39.30
CA ASP A 273 -34.50 85.00 -40.70
C ASP A 273 -35.86 85.67 -40.91
N LEU A 274 -36.93 85.10 -40.35
CA LEU A 274 -38.27 85.70 -40.36
C LEU A 274 -38.27 87.07 -39.68
N LEU A 275 -37.62 87.21 -38.52
CA LEU A 275 -37.52 88.48 -37.80
C LEU A 275 -36.76 89.54 -38.61
N SER A 276 -35.65 89.15 -39.24
CA SER A 276 -34.88 90.04 -40.13
C SER A 276 -35.68 90.44 -41.38
N SER A 277 -36.46 89.53 -41.95
CA SER A 277 -37.35 89.82 -43.08
C SER A 277 -38.53 90.72 -42.69
N ALA A 278 -39.09 90.55 -41.49
CA ALA A 278 -40.16 91.39 -40.97
C ALA A 278 -39.65 92.80 -40.64
N GLY A 279 -38.43 92.91 -40.09
CA GLY A 279 -37.76 94.17 -39.81
C GLY A 279 -37.40 94.96 -41.08
N THR A 280 -37.06 94.28 -42.18
CA THR A 280 -36.83 94.93 -43.48
C THR A 280 -38.14 95.37 -44.11
N LYS A 281 -39.19 94.54 -44.10
CA LYS A 281 -40.53 94.94 -44.57
C LYS A 281 -41.12 96.12 -43.81
N THR A 282 -41.04 96.14 -42.47
CA THR A 282 -41.52 97.28 -41.68
C THR A 282 -40.70 98.54 -41.92
N LYS A 283 -39.39 98.41 -42.16
CA LYS A 283 -38.55 99.54 -42.56
C LYS A 283 -38.90 100.05 -43.96
N GLU A 284 -39.19 99.17 -44.91
CA GLU A 284 -39.65 99.52 -46.26
C GLU A 284 -41.05 100.16 -46.24
N GLU A 285 -41.99 99.67 -45.42
CA GLU A 285 -43.30 100.31 -45.21
C GLU A 285 -43.18 101.67 -44.54
N LEU A 286 -42.31 101.84 -43.53
CA LEU A 286 -42.07 103.15 -42.91
C LEU A 286 -41.44 104.14 -43.90
N VAL A 287 -40.50 103.70 -44.73
CA VAL A 287 -39.88 104.54 -45.77
C VAL A 287 -40.87 104.88 -46.89
N GLY A 288 -41.75 103.95 -47.27
CA GLY A 288 -42.85 104.20 -48.21
C GLY A 288 -43.83 105.25 -47.68
N ASN A 289 -44.31 105.07 -46.45
CA ASN A 289 -45.23 106.01 -45.81
C ASN A 289 -44.60 107.39 -45.55
N LEU A 290 -43.28 107.48 -45.35
CA LEU A 290 -42.59 108.78 -45.24
C LEU A 290 -42.48 109.52 -46.58
N ASN A 291 -42.46 108.82 -47.71
CA ASN A 291 -42.45 109.44 -49.04
C ASN A 291 -43.84 109.95 -49.44
N ASP A 292 -44.92 109.31 -48.97
CA ASP A 292 -46.31 109.78 -49.21
C ASP A 292 -46.69 111.03 -48.40
N VAL A 293 -45.93 111.39 -47.36
CA VAL A 293 -46.15 112.61 -46.55
C VAL A 293 -45.40 113.83 -47.12
N ARG A 294 -44.68 113.68 -48.25
CA ARG A 294 -43.79 114.71 -48.82
C ARG A 294 -44.31 115.41 -50.08
N LEU A 295 -45.62 115.37 -50.34
CA LEU A 295 -46.31 116.16 -51.37
C LEU A 295 -47.42 116.99 -50.73
#